data_AF-A0A1H4BV51-F1
#
_entry.id   AF-A0A1H4BV51-F1
#
_cell.length_a   1.000
_cell.length_b   1.000
_cell.length_c   1.000
_cell.angle_alpha   90.00
_cell.angle_beta   90.00
_cell.angle_gamma   90.00
#
_symmetry.space_group_name_H-M   'P 1'
#
loop_
_entity.id
_entity.type
_entity.pdbx_description
1 polymer ?
#
loop_
_entity_poly.entity_id
_entity_poly.type
_entity_poly.pdbx_seq_one_letter_code
_entity_poly.pdbx_strand_id
1 'polypeptide(L)'
;MKQILENKKWISIIIISLVVYIRCSYGVVRNYAVVMNVIVVGIGFLYCCILTANDYKATKNSIINPAILWLVVFVFFEFIYGHFKLFINTDEYSMQYTLLTIVPALLCYEILWHNKDDILDILTSVGSFVIIVVFITNILYDSLWDEVRAGVLVRVGELPGASVIDTGNLYLLMLIPILYAIIVERKRLILLIPTVVGISGILLSGSKSSLIPIVFVFAILFIGSSNDQITLKKNICIFLAVICFLGILCYFVPLLNDIVIGRIVELLEEANATEYNFKTSTGQRKAIWDAFKAHFFEKPILGHGFYAFKEMPYSACTLVKISEGVYELENSQTHMNYTEILFSFGIVGFILYYWLPVLLLVKSFLSKNRVGKMIGLSMLVSFIFIDMGLDMFYKYMTPYYVYLLVYILVGAKDAQEER
;
A
#
# COMPACT_ATOMS: atom_id res chain seq x y z
N MET A 1 12.43 8.29 31.73
CA MET A 1 13.15 8.67 30.50
C MET A 1 14.28 7.71 30.16
N LYS A 2 15.31 7.54 31.02
CA LYS A 2 16.42 6.59 30.76
C LYS A 2 15.99 5.17 30.34
N GLN A 3 15.09 4.54 31.11
CA GLN A 3 14.55 3.22 30.78
C GLN A 3 13.82 3.15 29.42
N ILE A 4 13.15 4.23 29.02
CA ILE A 4 12.47 4.31 27.72
C ILE A 4 13.50 4.30 26.59
N LEU A 5 14.58 5.06 26.74
CA LEU A 5 15.67 5.13 25.77
C LEU A 5 16.48 3.82 25.71
N GLU A 6 16.66 3.14 26.84
CA GLU A 6 17.28 1.80 26.88
C GLU A 6 16.44 0.74 26.13
N ASN A 7 15.12 0.92 26.09
CA ASN A 7 14.18 0.00 25.41
C ASN A 7 13.63 0.56 24.09
N LYS A 8 14.31 1.55 23.49
CA LYS A 8 13.85 2.31 22.33
C LYS A 8 13.37 1.42 21.17
N LYS A 9 14.12 0.37 20.83
CA LYS A 9 13.79 -0.57 19.75
C LYS A 9 12.45 -1.27 19.99
N TRP A 10 12.27 -1.85 21.17
CA TRP A 10 11.04 -2.58 21.53
C TRP A 10 9.81 -1.68 21.58
N ILE A 11 9.94 -0.50 22.18
CA ILE A 11 8.85 0.48 22.23
C ILE A 11 8.46 0.91 20.81
N SER A 12 9.45 1.11 19.92
CA SER A 12 9.22 1.43 18.52
C SER A 12 8.48 0.32 17.78
N ILE A 13 8.84 -0.95 17.99
CA ILE A 13 8.14 -2.10 17.41
C ILE A 13 6.68 -2.10 17.84
N ILE A 14 6.40 -1.93 19.13
CA ILE A 14 5.02 -1.95 19.66
C ILE A 14 4.19 -0.81 19.07
N ILE A 15 4.70 0.42 19.14
CA ILE A 15 3.96 1.61 18.68
C ILE A 15 3.69 1.53 17.18
N ILE A 16 4.70 1.24 16.35
CA ILE A 16 4.52 1.16 14.89
C ILE A 16 3.56 0.02 14.54
N SER A 17 3.66 -1.13 15.21
CA SER A 17 2.75 -2.25 15.00
C SER A 17 1.29 -1.84 15.26
N LEU A 18 1.04 -1.15 16.37
CA LEU A 18 -0.30 -0.66 16.72
C LEU A 18 -0.79 0.40 15.72
N VAL A 19 0.05 1.36 15.34
CA VAL A 19 -0.31 2.42 14.38
C VAL A 19 -0.73 1.80 13.04
N VAL A 20 0.12 0.94 12.46
CA VAL A 20 -0.13 0.31 11.17
C VAL A 20 -1.36 -0.61 11.25
N TYR A 21 -1.44 -1.47 12.27
CA TYR A 21 -2.55 -2.40 12.42
C TYR A 21 -3.90 -1.68 12.59
N ILE A 22 -4.00 -0.72 13.52
CA ILE A 22 -5.26 -0.01 13.78
C ILE A 22 -5.68 0.80 12.56
N ARG A 23 -4.77 1.57 11.95
CA ARG A 23 -5.13 2.44 10.82
C ARG A 23 -5.55 1.65 9.59
N CYS A 24 -4.84 0.57 9.28
CA CYS A 24 -5.08 -0.22 8.07
C CYS A 24 -6.16 -1.30 8.23
N SER A 25 -6.50 -1.72 9.46
CA SER A 25 -7.51 -2.77 9.68
C SER A 25 -8.86 -2.22 10.11
N TYR A 26 -8.89 -1.15 10.91
CA TYR A 26 -10.13 -0.56 11.40
C TYR A 26 -10.55 0.71 10.66
N GLY A 27 -9.65 1.29 9.85
CA GLY A 27 -9.92 2.52 9.12
C GLY A 27 -10.21 3.70 10.04
N VAL A 28 -10.97 4.68 9.54
CA VAL A 28 -11.33 5.91 10.27
C VAL A 28 -12.81 6.29 10.11
N VAL A 29 -13.63 5.38 9.59
CA VAL A 29 -15.05 5.64 9.29
C VAL A 29 -15.92 5.48 10.54
N ARG A 30 -15.65 4.47 11.37
CA ARG A 30 -16.45 4.16 12.55
C ARG A 30 -15.92 4.92 13.78
N ASN A 31 -16.81 5.41 14.64
CA ASN A 31 -16.45 6.20 15.83
C ASN A 31 -15.42 5.51 16.73
N TYR A 32 -15.60 4.22 17.01
CA TYR A 32 -14.64 3.47 17.84
C TYR A 32 -13.27 3.34 17.16
N ALA A 33 -13.22 3.22 15.82
CA ALA A 33 -11.99 3.19 15.06
C ALA A 33 -11.26 4.53 15.13
N VAL A 34 -11.98 5.64 15.02
CA VAL A 34 -11.42 7.00 15.22
C VAL A 34 -10.80 7.13 16.59
N VAL A 35 -11.51 6.72 17.66
CA VAL A 35 -10.99 6.78 19.03
C VAL A 35 -9.72 5.94 19.19
N MET A 36 -9.70 4.70 18.67
CA MET A 36 -8.50 3.85 18.70
C MET A 36 -7.32 4.50 17.96
N ASN A 37 -7.55 5.07 16.78
CA ASN A 37 -6.51 5.78 16.03
C ASN A 37 -5.97 6.97 16.83
N VAL A 38 -6.84 7.81 17.40
CA VAL A 38 -6.42 8.98 18.20
C VAL A 38 -5.59 8.57 19.41
N ILE A 39 -5.97 7.52 20.13
CA ILE A 39 -5.22 7.02 21.29
C ILE A 39 -3.82 6.56 20.87
N VAL A 40 -3.74 5.71 19.83
CA VAL A 40 -2.46 5.15 19.38
C VAL A 40 -1.55 6.23 18.78
N VAL A 41 -2.11 7.16 18.00
CA VAL A 41 -1.40 8.33 17.48
C VAL A 41 -0.91 9.23 18.61
N GLY A 42 -1.73 9.47 19.64
CA GLY A 42 -1.34 10.24 20.82
C GLY A 42 -0.15 9.60 21.57
N ILE A 43 -0.17 8.28 21.76
CA ILE A 43 0.96 7.54 22.35
C ILE A 43 2.21 7.67 21.48
N GLY A 44 2.08 7.49 20.16
CA GLY A 44 3.19 7.66 19.22
C GLY A 44 3.78 9.07 19.24
N PHE A 45 2.93 10.09 19.33
CA PHE A 45 3.35 11.49 19.43
C PHE A 45 4.14 11.77 20.73
N LEU A 46 3.63 11.29 21.87
CA LEU A 46 4.35 11.42 23.16
C LEU A 46 5.72 10.74 23.09
N TYR A 47 5.81 9.58 22.44
CA TYR A 47 7.08 8.89 22.25
C TYR A 47 8.04 9.66 21.32
N CYS A 48 7.56 10.23 20.21
CA CYS A 48 8.34 11.12 19.35
C CYS A 48 8.85 12.36 20.11
N CYS A 49 8.07 12.93 21.04
CA CYS A 49 8.52 14.02 21.89
C CYS A 49 9.70 13.60 22.78
N ILE A 50 9.67 12.38 23.34
CA ILE A 50 10.78 11.84 24.13
C ILE A 50 12.03 11.63 23.26
N LEU A 51 11.87 11.08 22.06
CA LEU A 51 12.97 10.91 21.10
C LEU A 51 13.59 12.26 20.70
N THR A 52 12.75 13.25 20.44
CA THR A 52 13.15 14.63 20.09
C THR A 52 13.90 15.30 21.24
N ALA A 53 13.43 15.13 22.47
CA ALA A 53 14.10 15.68 23.66
C ALA A 53 15.50 15.07 23.87
N ASN A 54 15.70 13.81 23.47
CA ASN A 54 16.99 13.13 23.57
C ASN A 54 17.94 13.48 22.41
N ASP A 55 17.43 13.57 21.17
CA ASP A 55 18.23 13.91 19.99
C ASP A 55 17.50 14.88 19.06
N TYR A 56 17.46 16.15 19.47
CA TYR A 56 16.83 17.22 18.70
C TYR A 56 17.48 17.40 17.31
N LYS A 57 18.77 17.12 17.18
CA LYS A 57 19.48 17.24 15.89
C LYS A 57 18.97 16.19 14.90
N ALA A 58 18.74 14.96 15.34
CA ALA A 58 18.14 13.93 14.50
C ALA A 58 16.73 14.34 14.02
N THR A 59 15.89 14.86 14.91
CA THR A 59 14.55 15.36 14.55
C THR A 59 14.59 16.57 13.62
N LYS A 60 15.52 17.50 13.83
CA LYS A 60 15.68 18.62 12.88
C LYS A 60 15.98 18.12 11.47
N ASN A 61 16.83 17.10 11.33
CA ASN A 61 17.18 16.51 10.04
C ASN A 61 16.04 15.68 9.44
N SER A 62 15.20 15.04 10.26
CA SER A 62 14.02 14.32 9.79
C SER A 62 12.91 15.25 9.31
N ILE A 63 12.81 16.46 9.85
CA ILE A 63 11.79 17.44 9.43
C ILE A 63 12.25 18.23 8.20
N ILE A 64 13.53 18.62 8.14
CA ILE A 64 14.06 19.47 7.07
C ILE A 64 14.65 18.60 5.97
N ASN A 65 13.80 18.02 5.13
CA ASN A 65 14.23 17.25 3.97
C ASN A 65 13.19 17.20 2.83
N PRO A 66 13.58 16.72 1.62
CA PRO A 66 12.70 16.68 0.47
C PRO A 66 11.43 15.85 0.64
N ALA A 67 11.44 14.79 1.45
CA ALA A 67 10.26 13.95 1.63
C ALA A 67 9.19 14.64 2.50
N ILE A 68 9.60 15.37 3.54
CA ILE A 68 8.67 16.20 4.33
C ILE A 68 8.20 17.41 3.52
N LEU A 69 9.07 18.02 2.72
CA LEU A 69 8.68 19.10 1.80
C LEU A 69 7.60 18.62 0.80
N TRP A 70 7.81 17.45 0.18
CA TRP A 70 6.82 16.81 -0.69
C TRP A 70 5.48 16.68 0.02
N LEU A 71 5.49 16.11 1.23
CA LEU A 71 4.27 15.86 1.99
C LEU A 71 3.55 17.18 2.30
N VAL A 72 4.25 18.18 2.84
CA VAL A 72 3.64 19.46 3.21
C VAL A 72 3.05 20.16 1.98
N VAL A 73 3.80 20.23 0.89
CA VAL A 73 3.34 20.88 -0.35
C VAL A 73 2.12 20.17 -0.92
N PHE A 74 2.16 18.83 -1.00
CA PHE A 74 1.07 18.05 -1.57
C PHE A 74 -0.19 18.10 -0.70
N VAL A 75 -0.06 17.99 0.62
CA VAL A 75 -1.19 18.06 1.56
C VAL A 75 -1.80 19.45 1.60
N PHE A 76 -0.98 20.49 1.52
CA PHE A 76 -1.48 21.85 1.42
C PHE A 76 -2.26 22.07 0.11
N PHE A 77 -1.76 21.53 -0.99
CA PHE A 77 -2.44 21.55 -2.29
C PHE A 77 -3.77 20.78 -2.24
N GLU A 78 -3.79 19.57 -1.67
CA GLU A 78 -5.00 18.78 -1.43
C GLU A 78 -6.02 19.54 -0.58
N PHE A 79 -5.57 20.12 0.54
CA PHE A 79 -6.40 20.94 1.42
C PHE A 79 -7.03 22.10 0.68
N ILE A 80 -6.26 22.82 -0.15
CA ILE A 80 -6.81 23.94 -0.94
C ILE A 80 -7.94 23.45 -1.85
N TYR A 81 -7.72 22.36 -2.59
CA TYR A 81 -8.73 21.84 -3.52
C TYR A 81 -9.97 21.30 -2.81
N GLY A 82 -9.77 20.52 -1.74
CA GLY A 82 -10.85 19.87 -1.01
C GLY A 82 -11.62 20.82 -0.10
N HIS A 83 -10.94 21.60 0.74
CA HIS A 83 -11.56 22.47 1.73
C HIS A 83 -12.31 23.65 1.10
N PHE A 84 -11.69 24.31 0.11
CA PHE A 84 -12.33 25.44 -0.59
C PHE A 84 -13.18 24.98 -1.78
N LYS A 85 -13.30 23.67 -2.01
CA LYS A 85 -14.14 23.07 -3.06
C LYS A 85 -13.87 23.70 -4.43
N LEU A 86 -12.59 23.78 -4.79
CA LEU A 86 -12.20 24.40 -6.04
C LEU A 86 -12.74 23.58 -7.22
N PHE A 87 -13.35 24.29 -8.18
CA PHE A 87 -13.91 23.78 -9.45
C PHE A 87 -15.14 22.88 -9.36
N ILE A 88 -15.26 22.03 -8.33
CA ILE A 88 -16.44 21.19 -8.08
C ILE A 88 -16.83 21.23 -6.61
N ASN A 89 -18.13 21.33 -6.35
CA ASN A 89 -18.69 21.34 -5.00
C ASN A 89 -18.97 19.90 -4.55
N THR A 90 -17.95 19.21 -4.03
CA THR A 90 -18.08 17.89 -3.41
C THR A 90 -17.95 17.96 -1.89
N ASP A 91 -18.59 17.03 -1.18
CA ASP A 91 -18.45 16.84 0.27
C ASP A 91 -17.52 15.65 0.63
N GLU A 92 -16.80 15.10 -0.36
CA GLU A 92 -15.93 13.94 -0.18
C GLU A 92 -14.64 14.25 0.60
N TYR A 93 -14.25 15.53 0.66
CA TYR A 93 -13.07 15.94 1.43
C TYR A 93 -13.34 15.98 2.93
N SER A 94 -12.49 15.32 3.71
CA SER A 94 -12.55 15.35 5.17
C SER A 94 -11.16 15.61 5.76
N MET A 95 -11.00 16.76 6.41
CA MET A 95 -9.76 17.12 7.11
C MET A 95 -9.41 16.09 8.20
N GLN A 96 -10.42 15.57 8.91
CA GLN A 96 -10.22 14.51 9.89
C GLN A 96 -9.60 13.27 9.22
N TYR A 97 -10.13 12.89 8.05
CA TYR A 97 -9.63 11.75 7.29
C TYR A 97 -8.17 11.98 6.87
N THR A 98 -7.85 13.14 6.31
CA THR A 98 -6.48 13.50 5.89
C THR A 98 -5.52 13.46 7.09
N LEU A 99 -5.88 14.08 8.22
CA LEU A 99 -5.02 14.09 9.42
C LEU A 99 -4.80 12.68 9.99
N LEU A 100 -5.86 11.88 10.11
CA LEU A 100 -5.78 10.49 10.58
C LEU A 100 -5.15 9.54 9.56
N THR A 101 -4.76 10.01 8.38
CA THR A 101 -4.01 9.24 7.40
C THR A 101 -2.53 9.61 7.43
N ILE A 102 -2.24 10.90 7.51
CA ILE A 102 -0.90 11.44 7.34
C ILE A 102 -0.11 11.47 8.65
N VAL A 103 -0.75 11.87 9.76
CA VAL A 103 -0.08 11.92 11.06
C VAL A 103 0.43 10.54 11.49
N PRO A 104 -0.34 9.43 11.36
CA PRO A 104 0.20 8.09 11.59
C PRO A 104 1.46 7.77 10.79
N ALA A 105 1.49 8.07 9.49
CA ALA A 105 2.63 7.81 8.62
C ALA A 105 3.85 8.64 9.04
N LEU A 106 3.65 9.91 9.39
CA LEU A 106 4.69 10.81 9.91
C LEU A 106 5.26 10.32 11.25
N LEU A 107 4.42 9.81 12.15
CA LEU A 107 4.90 9.25 13.42
C LEU A 107 5.73 8.00 13.20
N CYS A 108 5.28 7.08 12.33
CA CYS A 108 6.09 5.93 11.95
C CYS A 108 7.44 6.35 11.35
N TYR A 109 7.43 7.34 10.46
CA TYR A 109 8.64 7.91 9.86
C TYR A 109 9.61 8.46 10.92
N GLU A 110 9.14 9.30 11.84
CA GLU A 110 9.99 9.89 12.88
C GLU A 110 10.58 8.81 13.80
N ILE A 111 9.76 7.85 14.23
CA ILE A 111 10.23 6.74 15.07
C ILE A 111 11.30 5.93 14.33
N LEU A 112 11.09 5.60 13.05
CA LEU A 112 12.06 4.85 12.26
C LEU A 112 13.33 5.65 11.97
N TRP A 113 13.23 6.97 11.80
CA TRP A 113 14.38 7.85 11.62
C TRP A 113 15.33 7.80 12.81
N HIS A 114 14.78 7.87 14.03
CA HIS A 114 15.55 7.70 15.27
C HIS A 114 16.10 6.29 15.46
N ASN A 115 15.53 5.27 14.81
CA ASN A 115 15.96 3.89 14.89
C ASN A 115 16.56 3.37 13.56
N LYS A 116 17.18 4.25 12.77
CA LYS A 116 17.68 3.91 11.43
C LYS A 116 18.66 2.73 11.41
N ASP A 117 19.46 2.56 12.47
CA ASP A 117 20.46 1.50 12.58
C ASP A 117 19.81 0.12 12.84
N ASP A 118 18.61 0.11 13.44
CA ASP A 118 17.82 -1.09 13.77
C ASP A 118 16.61 -1.26 12.83
N ILE A 119 16.52 -0.46 11.76
CA ILE A 119 15.28 -0.28 10.99
C ILE A 119 14.75 -1.61 10.43
N LEU A 120 15.64 -2.48 9.94
CA LEU A 120 15.24 -3.75 9.34
C LEU A 120 14.69 -4.74 10.38
N ASP A 121 15.31 -4.80 11.56
CA ASP A 121 14.82 -5.64 12.64
C ASP A 121 13.45 -5.15 13.13
N ILE A 122 13.27 -3.83 13.27
CA ILE A 122 11.99 -3.23 13.65
C ILE A 122 10.92 -3.57 12.60
N LEU A 123 11.18 -3.33 11.32
CA LEU A 123 10.23 -3.60 10.24
C LEU A 123 9.89 -5.09 10.12
N THR A 124 10.86 -5.98 10.34
CA THR A 124 10.62 -7.43 10.32
C THR A 124 9.70 -7.86 11.46
N SER A 125 9.92 -7.33 12.68
CA SER A 125 9.05 -7.60 13.83
C SER A 125 7.66 -6.99 13.67
N VAL A 126 7.57 -5.74 13.21
CA VAL A 126 6.30 -5.06 12.90
C VAL A 126 5.53 -5.86 11.85
N GLY A 127 6.17 -6.22 10.74
CA GLY A 127 5.52 -6.99 9.68
C GLY A 127 5.02 -8.34 10.19
N SER A 128 5.83 -9.05 10.99
CA SER A 128 5.44 -10.33 11.56
C SER A 128 4.22 -10.22 12.47
N PHE A 129 4.19 -9.21 13.35
CA PHE A 129 3.05 -8.96 14.22
C PHE A 129 1.80 -8.58 13.42
N VAL A 130 1.91 -7.59 12.52
CA VAL A 130 0.78 -7.07 11.74
C VAL A 130 0.17 -8.17 10.88
N ILE A 131 0.97 -8.98 10.18
CA ILE A 131 0.45 -10.10 9.37
C ILE A 131 -0.39 -11.06 10.21
N ILE A 132 0.10 -11.48 11.38
CA ILE A 132 -0.61 -12.45 12.22
C ILE A 132 -1.89 -11.86 12.78
N VAL A 133 -1.85 -10.64 13.31
CA VAL A 133 -3.03 -10.01 13.92
C VAL A 133 -4.07 -9.63 12.87
N VAL A 134 -3.65 -9.19 11.68
CA VAL A 134 -4.55 -8.93 10.54
C VAL A 134 -5.24 -10.22 10.11
N PHE A 135 -4.50 -11.33 10.01
CA PHE A 135 -5.08 -12.61 9.65
C PHE A 135 -6.12 -13.10 10.67
N ILE A 136 -5.82 -12.98 11.97
CA ILE A 136 -6.78 -13.29 13.04
C ILE A 136 -8.02 -12.40 12.92
N THR A 137 -7.83 -11.09 12.72
CA THR A 137 -8.93 -10.13 12.56
C THR A 137 -9.78 -10.46 11.35
N ASN A 138 -9.17 -10.83 10.23
CA ASN A 138 -9.88 -11.24 9.03
C ASN A 138 -10.76 -12.47 9.30
N ILE A 139 -10.24 -13.51 9.96
CA ILE A 139 -11.03 -14.70 10.33
C ILE A 139 -12.25 -14.32 11.20
N LEU A 140 -12.11 -13.34 12.08
CA LEU A 140 -13.16 -12.94 13.01
C LEU A 140 -14.23 -12.03 12.40
N TYR A 141 -13.87 -11.21 11.41
CA TYR A 141 -14.74 -10.14 10.91
C TYR A 141 -15.25 -10.34 9.48
N ASP A 142 -14.57 -11.14 8.67
CA ASP A 142 -15.00 -11.43 7.30
C ASP A 142 -16.01 -12.58 7.30
N SER A 143 -17.28 -12.26 7.07
CA SER A 143 -18.38 -13.22 7.08
C SER A 143 -18.23 -14.30 6.01
N LEU A 144 -17.45 -14.06 4.95
CA LEU A 144 -17.24 -15.03 3.87
C LEU A 144 -16.43 -16.26 4.33
N TRP A 145 -15.81 -16.23 5.51
CA TRP A 145 -15.22 -17.43 6.10
C TRP A 145 -16.23 -18.52 6.45
N ASP A 146 -17.51 -18.19 6.67
CA ASP A 146 -18.57 -19.20 6.82
C ASP A 146 -18.83 -19.91 5.49
N GLU A 147 -18.85 -19.16 4.38
CA GLU A 147 -19.02 -19.70 3.03
C GLU A 147 -17.85 -20.59 2.60
N VAL A 148 -16.61 -20.15 2.88
CA VAL A 148 -15.41 -20.97 2.64
C VAL A 148 -15.47 -22.28 3.45
N ARG A 149 -15.93 -22.23 4.71
CA ARG A 149 -16.12 -23.44 5.53
C ARG A 149 -17.22 -24.36 4.99
N ALA A 150 -18.22 -23.80 4.33
CA ALA A 150 -19.26 -24.55 3.62
C ALA A 150 -18.80 -25.10 2.25
N GLY A 151 -17.55 -24.84 1.85
CA GLY A 151 -16.97 -25.31 0.59
C GLY A 151 -17.26 -24.40 -0.60
N VAL A 152 -17.79 -23.19 -0.38
CA VAL A 152 -18.00 -22.20 -1.43
C VAL A 152 -16.68 -21.50 -1.74
N LEU A 153 -16.35 -21.41 -3.02
CA LEU A 153 -15.10 -20.80 -3.50
C LEU A 153 -15.28 -19.28 -3.61
N VAL A 154 -15.02 -18.57 -2.51
CA VAL A 154 -15.06 -17.10 -2.45
C VAL A 154 -13.74 -16.52 -1.95
N ARG A 155 -13.49 -15.25 -2.31
CA ARG A 155 -12.36 -14.49 -1.78
C ARG A 155 -12.61 -14.14 -0.32
N VAL A 156 -11.54 -14.10 0.47
CA VAL A 156 -11.57 -13.62 1.86
C VAL A 156 -10.40 -12.68 2.10
N GLY A 157 -10.56 -11.78 3.04
CA GLY A 157 -9.58 -10.75 3.36
C GLY A 157 -10.20 -9.45 3.84
N GLU A 158 -11.51 -9.35 4.00
CA GLU A 158 -12.15 -8.13 4.48
C GLU A 158 -11.80 -7.86 5.94
N LEU A 159 -11.65 -6.59 6.28
CA LEU A 159 -11.39 -6.10 7.63
C LEU A 159 -12.40 -4.98 7.96
N PRO A 160 -12.62 -4.65 9.25
CA PRO A 160 -13.63 -3.67 9.64
C PRO A 160 -13.58 -2.30 8.95
N GLY A 161 -12.40 -1.87 8.48
CA GLY A 161 -12.23 -0.63 7.73
C GLY A 161 -11.33 -0.75 6.50
N ALA A 162 -11.20 -1.96 5.94
CA ALA A 162 -10.38 -2.20 4.75
C ALA A 162 -10.98 -3.32 3.89
N SER A 163 -10.93 -3.14 2.57
CA SER A 163 -11.39 -4.15 1.62
C SER A 163 -10.41 -5.31 1.51
N VAL A 164 -10.86 -6.41 0.90
CA VAL A 164 -9.99 -7.55 0.53
C VAL A 164 -8.72 -7.13 -0.24
N ILE A 165 -8.83 -6.10 -1.09
CA ILE A 165 -7.70 -5.57 -1.87
C ILE A 165 -6.68 -4.90 -0.96
N ASP A 166 -7.16 -4.07 -0.02
CA ASP A 166 -6.33 -3.33 0.92
C ASP A 166 -5.56 -4.28 1.84
N THR A 167 -6.23 -5.33 2.32
CA THR A 167 -5.61 -6.38 3.15
C THR A 167 -4.54 -7.14 2.39
N GLY A 168 -4.80 -7.52 1.13
CA GLY A 168 -3.79 -8.13 0.26
C GLY A 168 -2.56 -7.23 0.06
N ASN A 169 -2.77 -5.93 -0.14
CA ASN A 169 -1.71 -4.94 -0.29
C ASN A 169 -0.91 -4.75 1.02
N LEU A 170 -1.59 -4.76 2.17
CA LEU A 170 -0.95 -4.68 3.48
C LEU A 170 -0.04 -5.90 3.74
N TYR A 171 -0.52 -7.11 3.46
CA TYR A 171 0.31 -8.32 3.57
C TYR A 171 1.57 -8.22 2.72
N LEU A 172 1.44 -7.77 1.47
CA LEU A 172 2.59 -7.57 0.58
C LEU A 172 3.62 -6.61 1.19
N LEU A 173 3.19 -5.42 1.63
CA LEU A 173 4.10 -4.42 2.18
C LEU A 173 4.80 -4.91 3.46
N MET A 174 4.08 -5.63 4.33
CA MET A 174 4.63 -6.20 5.56
C MET A 174 5.54 -7.40 5.32
N LEU A 175 5.34 -8.16 4.24
CA LEU A 175 6.17 -9.30 3.87
C LEU A 175 7.55 -8.90 3.33
N ILE A 176 7.68 -7.76 2.64
CA ILE A 176 8.95 -7.35 2.01
C ILE A 176 10.15 -7.40 2.98
N PRO A 177 10.13 -6.77 4.19
CA PRO A 177 11.25 -6.85 5.13
C PRO A 177 11.49 -8.27 5.65
N ILE A 178 10.43 -9.07 5.84
CA ILE A 178 10.53 -10.47 6.28
C ILE A 178 11.20 -11.34 5.20
N LEU A 179 10.77 -11.19 3.95
CA LEU A 179 11.36 -11.88 2.79
C LEU A 179 12.82 -11.49 2.61
N TYR A 180 13.18 -10.21 2.81
CA TYR A 180 14.56 -9.78 2.83
C TYR A 180 15.37 -10.50 3.93
N ALA A 181 14.85 -10.55 5.16
CA ALA A 181 15.51 -11.24 6.27
C ALA A 181 15.68 -12.76 6.02
N ILE A 182 14.71 -13.40 5.36
CA ILE A 182 14.78 -14.85 5.03
C ILE A 182 15.73 -15.13 3.87
N ILE A 183 15.61 -14.37 2.77
CA ILE A 183 16.32 -14.64 1.51
C ILE A 183 17.77 -14.13 1.58
N VAL A 184 17.95 -12.91 2.09
CA VAL A 184 19.23 -12.20 2.09
C VAL A 184 19.99 -12.47 3.39
N GLU A 185 19.36 -12.24 4.55
CA GLU A 185 20.04 -12.42 5.85
C GLU A 185 20.01 -13.86 6.38
N ARG A 186 19.20 -14.73 5.77
CA ARG A 186 19.06 -16.16 6.13
C ARG A 186 18.54 -16.41 7.56
N LYS A 187 17.74 -15.50 8.13
CA LYS A 187 17.05 -15.64 9.42
C LYS A 187 15.76 -16.50 9.31
N ARG A 188 15.89 -17.80 9.03
CA ARG A 188 14.79 -18.62 8.45
C ARG A 188 13.71 -19.13 9.40
N LEU A 189 14.04 -19.66 10.58
CA LEU A 189 13.08 -20.49 11.34
C LEU A 189 11.95 -19.70 12.00
N ILE A 190 12.26 -18.55 12.62
CA ILE A 190 11.28 -17.75 13.37
C ILE A 190 10.31 -17.02 12.42
N LEU A 191 10.75 -16.72 11.20
CA LEU A 191 10.00 -15.92 10.23
C LEU A 191 9.14 -16.74 9.26
N LEU A 192 9.19 -18.08 9.35
CA LEU A 192 8.46 -18.96 8.43
C LEU A 192 6.93 -18.83 8.61
N ILE A 193 6.45 -18.80 9.85
CA ILE A 193 5.01 -18.70 10.16
C ILE A 193 4.40 -17.41 9.58
N PRO A 194 4.88 -16.20 9.92
CA PRO A 194 4.30 -14.98 9.34
C PRO A 194 4.46 -14.93 7.81
N THR A 195 5.51 -15.53 7.24
CA THR A 195 5.67 -15.62 5.78
C THR A 195 4.57 -16.48 5.14
N VAL A 196 4.33 -17.67 5.68
CA VAL A 196 3.27 -18.57 5.19
C VAL A 196 1.90 -17.91 5.34
N VAL A 197 1.62 -17.31 6.50
CA VAL A 197 0.35 -16.60 6.72
C VAL A 197 0.19 -15.43 5.76
N GLY A 198 1.21 -14.61 5.55
CA GLY A 198 1.15 -13.46 4.64
C GLY A 198 0.97 -13.88 3.18
N ILE A 199 1.68 -14.90 2.70
CA ILE A 199 1.53 -15.41 1.33
C ILE A 199 0.13 -15.99 1.14
N SER A 200 -0.35 -16.78 2.10
CA SER A 200 -1.73 -17.30 2.08
C SER A 200 -2.75 -16.17 2.08
N GLY A 201 -2.55 -15.13 2.88
CA GLY A 201 -3.41 -13.95 2.90
C GLY A 201 -3.46 -13.22 1.56
N ILE A 202 -2.33 -13.08 0.86
CA ILE A 202 -2.28 -12.53 -0.50
C ILE A 202 -3.07 -13.42 -1.47
N LEU A 203 -2.85 -14.74 -1.45
CA LEU A 203 -3.55 -15.68 -2.33
C LEU A 203 -5.06 -15.65 -2.10
N LEU A 204 -5.50 -15.72 -0.84
CA LEU A 204 -6.91 -15.71 -0.45
C LEU A 204 -7.62 -14.39 -0.78
N SER A 205 -6.90 -13.26 -0.73
CA SER A 205 -7.44 -11.96 -1.12
C SER A 205 -7.80 -11.89 -2.61
N GLY A 206 -7.15 -12.71 -3.45
CA GLY A 206 -7.31 -12.67 -4.91
C GLY A 206 -6.92 -11.33 -5.54
N SER A 207 -6.22 -10.47 -4.81
CA SER A 207 -5.96 -9.11 -5.26
C SER A 207 -4.82 -9.06 -6.29
N LYS A 208 -5.14 -8.61 -7.51
CA LYS A 208 -4.14 -8.45 -8.58
C LYS A 208 -3.02 -7.48 -8.20
N SER A 209 -3.34 -6.46 -7.39
CA SER A 209 -2.38 -5.45 -6.92
C SER A 209 -1.38 -5.98 -5.88
N SER A 210 -1.59 -7.18 -5.32
CA SER A 210 -0.63 -7.84 -4.42
C SER A 210 -0.04 -9.12 -5.01
N LEU A 211 -0.81 -9.88 -5.80
CA LEU A 211 -0.38 -11.12 -6.47
C LEU A 211 0.70 -10.90 -7.52
N ILE A 212 0.56 -9.87 -8.35
CA ILE A 212 1.55 -9.59 -9.40
C ILE A 212 2.85 -9.06 -8.76
N PRO A 213 2.81 -8.07 -7.85
CA PRO A 213 4.06 -7.49 -7.35
C PRO A 213 4.85 -8.41 -6.46
N ILE A 214 4.24 -9.36 -5.74
CA ILE A 214 5.01 -10.30 -4.93
C ILE A 214 6.00 -11.11 -5.79
N VAL A 215 5.64 -11.40 -7.05
CA VAL A 215 6.55 -12.03 -8.02
C VAL A 215 7.76 -11.14 -8.32
N PHE A 216 7.53 -9.84 -8.53
CA PHE A 216 8.61 -8.86 -8.72
C PHE A 216 9.46 -8.67 -7.47
N VAL A 217 8.86 -8.66 -6.28
CA VAL A 217 9.58 -8.62 -4.99
C VAL A 217 10.52 -9.82 -4.89
N PHE A 218 10.03 -11.04 -5.15
CA PHE A 218 10.89 -12.22 -5.18
C PHE A 218 12.01 -12.10 -6.22
N ALA A 219 11.71 -11.64 -7.43
CA ALA A 219 12.71 -11.44 -8.47
C ALA A 219 13.82 -10.46 -8.01
N ILE A 220 13.44 -9.29 -7.48
CA ILE A 220 14.36 -8.27 -6.97
C ILE A 220 15.21 -8.83 -5.83
N LEU A 221 14.60 -9.56 -4.89
CA LEU A 221 15.32 -10.12 -3.74
C LEU A 221 16.27 -11.26 -4.14
N PHE A 222 15.83 -12.20 -4.98
CA PHE A 222 16.68 -13.31 -5.42
C PHE A 222 17.83 -12.85 -6.31
N ILE A 223 17.55 -12.01 -7.31
CA ILE A 223 18.57 -11.48 -8.24
C ILE A 223 19.50 -10.52 -7.50
N GLY A 224 18.95 -9.60 -6.70
CA GLY A 224 19.73 -8.66 -5.90
C GLY A 224 20.54 -9.34 -4.79
N SER A 225 20.21 -10.59 -4.42
CA SER A 225 20.99 -11.34 -3.44
C SER A 225 22.29 -11.96 -3.99
N SER A 226 22.44 -12.02 -5.32
CA SER A 226 23.54 -12.72 -5.97
C SER A 226 24.83 -11.89 -6.00
N ASN A 227 25.95 -12.48 -5.55
CA ASN A 227 27.26 -11.82 -5.53
C ASN A 227 28.11 -12.12 -6.78
N ASP A 228 27.75 -13.16 -7.53
CA ASP A 228 28.49 -13.68 -8.68
C ASP A 228 27.54 -14.25 -9.74
N GLN A 229 28.05 -14.46 -10.97
CA GLN A 229 27.24 -14.94 -12.10
C GLN A 229 26.68 -16.35 -11.91
N ILE A 230 27.37 -17.23 -11.17
CA ILE A 230 26.93 -18.60 -10.93
C ILE A 230 25.75 -18.58 -9.95
N THR A 231 25.88 -17.82 -8.86
CA THR A 231 24.78 -17.61 -7.91
C THR A 231 23.59 -16.93 -8.57
N LEU A 232 23.82 -15.98 -9.49
CA LEU A 232 22.75 -15.34 -10.26
C LEU A 232 21.97 -16.36 -11.10
N LYS A 233 22.66 -17.16 -11.92
CA LYS A 233 22.02 -18.20 -12.75
C LYS A 233 21.24 -19.18 -11.89
N LYS A 234 21.83 -19.64 -10.77
CA LYS A 234 21.15 -20.53 -9.81
C LYS A 234 19.88 -19.90 -9.24
N ASN A 235 19.96 -18.64 -8.80
CA ASN A 235 18.81 -17.94 -8.21
C ASN A 235 17.70 -17.71 -9.24
N ILE A 236 18.04 -17.40 -10.50
CA ILE A 236 17.08 -17.31 -11.60
C ILE A 236 16.40 -18.67 -11.83
N CYS A 237 17.16 -19.77 -11.89
CA CYS A 237 16.58 -21.10 -12.05
C CYS A 237 15.64 -21.47 -10.90
N ILE A 238 16.02 -21.19 -9.65
CA ILE A 238 15.17 -21.44 -8.47
C ILE A 238 13.89 -20.61 -8.56
N PHE A 239 14.00 -19.32 -8.89
CA PHE A 239 12.85 -18.44 -9.04
C PHE A 239 11.88 -18.93 -10.12
N LEU A 240 12.39 -19.30 -11.30
CA LEU A 240 11.57 -19.85 -12.39
C LEU A 240 10.93 -21.18 -12.00
N ALA A 241 11.65 -22.05 -11.29
CA ALA A 241 11.11 -23.31 -10.80
C ALA A 241 9.97 -23.09 -9.78
N VAL A 242 10.12 -22.11 -8.86
CA VAL A 242 9.07 -21.75 -7.90
C VAL A 242 7.85 -21.17 -8.60
N ILE A 243 8.02 -20.26 -9.58
CA ILE A 243 6.90 -19.74 -10.38
C ILE A 243 6.19 -20.87 -11.11
N CYS A 244 6.93 -21.77 -11.77
CA CYS A 244 6.35 -22.90 -12.49
C CYS A 244 5.56 -23.80 -11.55
N PHE A 245 6.12 -24.13 -10.38
CA PHE A 245 5.44 -24.92 -9.36
C PHE A 245 4.17 -24.24 -8.84
N LEU A 246 4.21 -22.93 -8.55
CA LEU A 246 3.03 -22.18 -8.13
C LEU A 246 1.98 -22.09 -9.24
N GLY A 247 2.38 -21.95 -10.50
CA GLY A 247 1.48 -21.97 -11.65
C GLY A 247 0.77 -23.33 -11.80
N ILE A 248 1.50 -24.42 -11.66
CA ILE A 248 0.95 -25.79 -11.63
C ILE A 248 -0.02 -25.94 -10.45
N LEU A 249 0.36 -25.48 -9.26
CA LEU A 249 -0.50 -25.54 -8.08
C LEU A 249 -1.81 -24.76 -8.29
N CYS A 250 -1.73 -23.54 -8.84
CA CYS A 250 -2.91 -22.74 -9.15
C CYS A 250 -3.80 -23.42 -10.21
N TYR A 251 -3.21 -24.18 -11.14
CA TYR A 251 -3.98 -24.90 -12.15
C TYR A 251 -4.75 -26.09 -11.56
N PHE A 252 -4.10 -26.91 -10.73
CA PHE A 252 -4.67 -28.15 -10.22
C PHE A 252 -5.52 -28.01 -8.96
N VAL A 253 -5.39 -26.91 -8.22
CA VAL A 253 -6.21 -26.66 -7.02
C VAL A 253 -7.41 -25.78 -7.41
N PRO A 254 -8.67 -26.30 -7.40
CA PRO A 254 -9.84 -25.56 -7.90
C PRO A 254 -10.01 -24.17 -7.28
N LEU A 255 -9.85 -24.07 -5.96
CA LEU A 255 -9.90 -22.79 -5.25
C LEU A 255 -8.89 -21.76 -5.78
N LEU A 256 -7.65 -22.18 -6.02
CA LEU A 256 -6.61 -21.28 -6.54
C LEU A 256 -6.81 -20.99 -8.03
N ASN A 257 -7.37 -21.94 -8.78
CA ASN A 257 -7.69 -21.77 -10.19
C ASN A 257 -8.71 -20.63 -10.35
N ASP A 258 -9.83 -20.69 -9.63
CA ASP A 258 -10.88 -19.68 -9.70
C ASP A 258 -10.40 -18.31 -9.21
N ILE A 259 -9.62 -18.29 -8.12
CA ILE A 259 -9.15 -17.04 -7.52
C ILE A 259 -8.04 -16.38 -8.34
N VAL A 260 -7.12 -17.15 -8.94
CA VAL A 260 -5.93 -16.61 -9.61
C VAL A 260 -6.06 -16.70 -11.12
N ILE A 261 -6.25 -17.90 -11.67
CA ILE A 261 -6.29 -18.13 -13.12
C ILE A 261 -7.55 -17.52 -13.72
N GLY A 262 -8.72 -17.76 -13.12
CA GLY A 262 -9.99 -17.18 -13.55
C GLY A 262 -9.93 -15.66 -13.66
N ARG A 263 -9.21 -14.99 -12.75
CA ARG A 263 -9.01 -13.52 -12.76
C ARG A 263 -8.09 -13.01 -13.85
N ILE A 264 -7.12 -13.82 -14.25
CA ILE A 264 -6.22 -13.52 -15.37
C ILE A 264 -6.96 -13.73 -16.68
N VAL A 265 -7.73 -14.82 -16.80
CA VAL A 265 -8.57 -15.11 -17.96
C VAL A 265 -9.63 -14.02 -18.13
N GLU A 266 -10.37 -13.66 -17.06
CA GLU A 266 -11.32 -12.53 -17.04
C GLU A 266 -10.68 -11.24 -17.58
N LEU A 267 -9.45 -10.94 -17.16
CA LEU A 267 -8.73 -9.75 -17.63
C LEU A 267 -8.42 -9.82 -19.12
N LEU A 268 -7.99 -10.97 -19.63
CA LEU A 268 -7.62 -11.15 -21.05
C LEU A 268 -8.84 -11.18 -21.97
N GLU A 269 -9.93 -11.81 -21.53
CA GLU A 269 -11.19 -11.87 -22.29
C GLU A 269 -11.82 -10.48 -22.40
N GLU A 270 -11.91 -9.76 -21.27
CA GLU A 270 -12.53 -8.44 -21.24
C GLU A 270 -11.69 -7.34 -21.91
N ALA A 271 -10.36 -7.52 -21.97
CA ALA A 271 -9.51 -6.64 -22.77
C ALA A 271 -9.88 -6.68 -24.27
N ASN A 272 -10.40 -7.81 -24.76
CA ASN A 272 -10.75 -8.01 -26.16
C ASN A 272 -12.26 -7.81 -26.46
N ALA A 273 -13.10 -7.68 -25.43
CA ALA A 273 -14.54 -7.49 -25.61
C ALA A 273 -14.86 -6.14 -26.27
N THR A 274 -15.77 -6.09 -27.24
CA THR A 274 -16.19 -4.84 -27.90
C THR A 274 -17.25 -4.07 -27.11
N GLU A 275 -18.02 -4.76 -26.29
CA GLU A 275 -19.07 -4.19 -25.44
C GLU A 275 -18.64 -4.17 -23.96
N TYR A 276 -19.19 -3.22 -23.20
CA TYR A 276 -18.92 -3.13 -21.76
C TYR A 276 -19.80 -4.13 -21.00
N ASN A 277 -19.17 -5.06 -20.29
CA ASN A 277 -19.86 -5.90 -19.32
C ASN A 277 -19.88 -5.19 -17.97
N PHE A 278 -20.97 -4.47 -17.68
CA PHE A 278 -21.12 -3.77 -16.40
C PHE A 278 -21.32 -4.69 -15.19
N LYS A 279 -21.41 -6.02 -15.37
CA LYS A 279 -21.51 -6.99 -14.27
C LYS A 279 -20.14 -7.46 -13.77
N THR A 280 -19.07 -7.19 -14.52
CA THR A 280 -17.71 -7.59 -14.16
C THR A 280 -16.85 -6.39 -13.82
N SER A 281 -15.83 -6.62 -12.99
CA SER A 281 -14.96 -5.52 -12.54
C SER A 281 -14.12 -4.96 -13.69
N THR A 282 -13.76 -5.76 -14.69
CA THR A 282 -12.90 -5.29 -15.79
C THR A 282 -13.72 -4.48 -16.81
N GLY A 283 -14.97 -4.84 -17.08
CA GLY A 283 -15.89 -4.15 -17.98
C GLY A 283 -16.33 -2.80 -17.45
N GLN A 284 -16.64 -2.71 -16.15
CA GLN A 284 -16.86 -1.43 -15.45
C GLN A 284 -15.63 -0.51 -15.58
N ARG A 285 -14.42 -1.02 -15.32
CA ARG A 285 -13.18 -0.24 -15.46
C ARG A 285 -12.92 0.23 -16.89
N LYS A 286 -13.29 -0.57 -17.88
CA LYS A 286 -13.16 -0.18 -19.29
C LYS A 286 -14.07 1.00 -19.63
N ALA A 287 -15.34 0.96 -19.21
CA ALA A 287 -16.27 2.08 -19.41
C ALA A 287 -15.79 3.36 -18.70
N ILE A 288 -15.33 3.23 -17.46
CA ILE A 288 -14.74 4.32 -16.67
C ILE A 288 -13.51 4.92 -17.36
N TRP A 289 -12.62 4.09 -17.89
CA TRP A 289 -11.41 4.54 -18.59
C TRP A 289 -11.72 5.27 -19.88
N ASP A 290 -12.74 4.83 -20.62
CA ASP A 290 -13.18 5.52 -21.84
C ASP A 290 -13.86 6.86 -21.51
N ALA A 291 -14.66 6.93 -20.43
CA ALA A 291 -15.19 8.18 -19.91
C ALA A 291 -14.07 9.14 -19.48
N PHE A 292 -13.05 8.65 -18.74
CA PHE A 292 -11.88 9.44 -18.37
C PHE A 292 -11.19 10.03 -19.61
N LYS A 293 -10.90 9.22 -20.64
CA LYS A 293 -10.25 9.71 -21.87
C LYS A 293 -11.05 10.77 -22.59
N ALA A 294 -12.37 10.59 -22.66
CA ALA A 294 -13.26 11.51 -23.36
C ALA A 294 -13.26 12.90 -22.70
N HIS A 295 -13.13 12.94 -21.37
CA HIS A 295 -13.31 14.17 -20.59
C HIS A 295 -12.01 14.77 -20.01
N PHE A 296 -10.90 14.03 -19.97
CA PHE A 296 -9.63 14.51 -19.40
C PHE A 296 -9.13 15.82 -20.05
N PHE A 297 -9.30 15.97 -21.37
CA PHE A 297 -8.83 17.14 -22.10
C PHE A 297 -9.66 18.41 -21.87
N GLU A 298 -10.75 18.34 -21.11
CA GLU A 298 -11.54 19.52 -20.73
C GLU A 298 -10.76 20.42 -19.75
N LYS A 299 -10.02 19.85 -18.78
CA LYS A 299 -9.21 20.58 -17.80
C LYS A 299 -7.87 19.89 -17.47
N PRO A 300 -6.96 19.71 -18.44
CA PRO A 300 -5.78 18.85 -18.27
C PRO A 300 -4.73 19.38 -17.28
N ILE A 301 -4.66 20.70 -17.05
CA ILE A 301 -3.58 21.30 -16.25
C ILE A 301 -3.91 21.27 -14.75
N LEU A 302 -5.08 21.79 -14.37
CA LEU A 302 -5.50 21.97 -12.97
C LEU A 302 -6.58 20.97 -12.52
N GLY A 303 -7.10 20.15 -13.43
CA GLY A 303 -8.13 19.16 -13.14
C GLY A 303 -9.50 19.76 -12.88
N HIS A 304 -10.41 18.89 -12.42
CA HIS A 304 -11.83 19.20 -12.22
C HIS A 304 -12.20 19.50 -10.76
N GLY A 305 -11.27 19.36 -9.80
CA GLY A 305 -11.52 19.54 -8.37
C GLY A 305 -11.26 18.26 -7.58
N PHE A 306 -11.31 18.33 -6.24
CA PHE A 306 -11.05 17.16 -5.38
C PHE A 306 -12.06 16.04 -5.67
N TYR A 307 -11.57 14.83 -5.96
CA TYR A 307 -12.37 13.62 -6.21
C TYR A 307 -13.50 13.80 -7.24
N ALA A 308 -13.23 14.64 -8.25
CA ALA A 308 -14.25 15.18 -9.13
C ALA A 308 -14.89 14.12 -10.04
N PHE A 309 -14.19 13.03 -10.38
CA PHE A 309 -14.70 12.07 -11.36
C PHE A 309 -16.01 11.44 -10.90
N LYS A 310 -16.09 11.02 -9.64
CA LYS A 310 -17.28 10.40 -9.03
C LYS A 310 -18.52 11.32 -9.03
N GLU A 311 -18.33 12.63 -9.09
CA GLU A 311 -19.43 13.60 -9.11
C GLU A 311 -19.95 13.88 -10.53
N MET A 312 -19.25 13.39 -11.57
CA MET A 312 -19.62 13.66 -12.95
C MET A 312 -20.76 12.74 -13.42
N PRO A 313 -21.71 13.23 -14.23
CA PRO A 313 -22.80 12.41 -14.76
C PRO A 313 -22.33 11.18 -15.57
N TYR A 314 -21.20 11.29 -16.27
CA TYR A 314 -20.62 10.19 -17.07
C TYR A 314 -19.86 9.15 -16.23
N SER A 315 -19.75 9.35 -14.92
CA SER A 315 -19.16 8.37 -14.02
C SER A 315 -20.14 7.25 -13.62
N ALA A 316 -21.43 7.38 -14.01
CA ALA A 316 -22.48 6.38 -13.83
C ALA A 316 -22.22 5.12 -14.67
N CYS A 317 -21.22 4.34 -14.28
CA CYS A 317 -20.66 3.22 -15.02
C CYS A 317 -20.66 1.90 -14.23
N THR A 318 -21.22 1.87 -13.03
CA THR A 318 -21.25 0.66 -12.17
C THR A 318 -22.69 0.20 -11.96
N LEU A 319 -23.01 -1.05 -12.32
CA LEU A 319 -24.32 -1.63 -12.03
C LEU A 319 -24.40 -2.06 -10.57
N VAL A 320 -25.39 -1.55 -9.85
CA VAL A 320 -25.69 -1.87 -8.45
C VAL A 320 -27.09 -2.47 -8.37
N LYS A 321 -27.21 -3.59 -7.66
CA LYS A 321 -28.51 -4.25 -7.42
C LYS A 321 -29.24 -3.54 -6.29
N ILE A 322 -30.39 -2.93 -6.59
CA ILE A 322 -31.20 -2.22 -5.58
C ILE A 322 -32.32 -3.10 -5.01
N SER A 323 -32.82 -4.08 -5.78
CA SER A 323 -33.82 -5.06 -5.33
C SER A 323 -33.73 -6.33 -6.18
N GLU A 324 -34.55 -7.34 -5.89
CA GLU A 324 -34.56 -8.60 -6.64
C GLU A 324 -34.79 -8.37 -8.14
N GLY A 325 -33.75 -8.62 -8.95
CA GLY A 325 -33.79 -8.47 -10.41
C GLY A 325 -33.64 -7.04 -10.93
N VAL A 326 -33.57 -6.03 -10.06
CA VAL A 326 -33.47 -4.61 -10.46
C VAL A 326 -32.06 -4.09 -10.21
N TYR A 327 -31.47 -3.51 -11.26
CA TYR A 327 -30.13 -2.93 -11.26
C TYR A 327 -30.18 -1.49 -11.77
N GLU A 328 -29.39 -0.62 -11.16
CA GLU A 328 -29.21 0.78 -11.59
C GLU A 328 -27.73 1.09 -11.78
N LEU A 329 -27.44 2.12 -12.58
CA LEU A 329 -26.08 2.63 -12.72
C LEU A 329 -25.80 3.63 -11.59
N GLU A 330 -24.71 3.39 -10.86
CA GLU A 330 -24.17 4.27 -9.85
C GLU A 330 -22.91 4.96 -10.38
N ASN A 331 -22.71 6.20 -9.95
CA ASN A 331 -21.46 6.93 -10.14
C ASN A 331 -20.30 6.20 -9.45
N SER A 332 -19.22 6.00 -10.19
CA SER A 332 -18.03 5.34 -9.68
C SER A 332 -16.78 6.16 -9.94
N GLN A 333 -15.82 6.02 -9.04
CA GLN A 333 -14.49 6.62 -9.16
C GLN A 333 -13.62 5.84 -10.17
N THR A 334 -12.47 6.36 -10.58
CA THR A 334 -11.72 5.80 -11.72
C THR A 334 -11.10 4.39 -11.50
N HIS A 335 -11.17 3.88 -10.27
CA HIS A 335 -10.56 2.66 -9.73
C HIS A 335 -9.06 2.56 -10.01
N MET A 336 -8.39 3.70 -10.17
CA MET A 336 -6.96 3.81 -10.39
C MET A 336 -6.47 5.20 -9.96
N ASN A 337 -5.55 5.25 -9.01
CA ASN A 337 -5.07 6.48 -8.41
C ASN A 337 -4.43 7.43 -9.45
N TYR A 338 -3.75 6.90 -10.47
CA TYR A 338 -3.15 7.70 -11.53
C TYR A 338 -4.17 8.57 -12.27
N THR A 339 -5.28 7.97 -12.69
CA THR A 339 -6.37 8.70 -13.36
C THR A 339 -7.12 9.60 -12.43
N GLU A 340 -7.32 9.16 -11.19
CA GLU A 340 -8.05 9.96 -10.22
C GLU A 340 -7.32 11.28 -9.93
N ILE A 341 -5.99 11.22 -9.76
CA ILE A 341 -5.15 12.40 -9.58
C ILE A 341 -5.12 13.26 -10.84
N LEU A 342 -4.93 12.66 -12.02
CA LEU A 342 -4.94 13.41 -13.29
C LEU A 342 -6.27 14.11 -13.54
N PHE A 343 -7.38 13.44 -13.26
CA PHE A 343 -8.71 14.00 -13.47
C PHE A 343 -9.03 15.08 -12.43
N SER A 344 -8.75 14.80 -11.15
CA SER A 344 -9.07 15.69 -10.04
C SER A 344 -8.18 16.94 -10.01
N PHE A 345 -6.87 16.77 -10.22
CA PHE A 345 -5.86 17.81 -9.99
C PHE A 345 -5.02 18.16 -11.23
N GLY A 346 -5.27 17.49 -12.36
CA GLY A 346 -4.53 17.72 -13.59
C GLY A 346 -3.07 17.27 -13.53
N ILE A 347 -2.32 17.68 -14.54
CA ILE A 347 -0.87 17.41 -14.64
C ILE A 347 -0.11 18.00 -13.44
N VAL A 348 -0.56 19.15 -12.90
CA VAL A 348 0.10 19.77 -11.75
C VAL A 348 0.03 18.88 -10.52
N GLY A 349 -1.17 18.41 -10.15
CA GLY A 349 -1.31 17.50 -9.02
C GLY A 349 -0.62 16.16 -9.24
N PHE A 350 -0.63 15.65 -10.48
CA PHE A 350 0.09 14.43 -10.84
C PHE A 350 1.59 14.55 -10.60
N ILE A 351 2.21 15.65 -11.05
CA ILE A 351 3.62 15.92 -10.80
C ILE A 351 3.88 16.07 -9.30
N LEU A 352 3.06 16.86 -8.59
CA LEU A 352 3.21 17.08 -7.15
C LEU A 352 3.16 15.77 -6.35
N TYR A 353 2.28 14.83 -6.72
CA TYR A 353 2.19 13.54 -6.07
C TYR A 353 3.36 12.62 -6.46
N TYR A 354 3.66 12.47 -7.75
CA TYR A 354 4.58 11.43 -8.24
C TYR A 354 6.06 11.82 -8.30
N TRP A 355 6.45 13.09 -8.12
CA TRP A 355 7.87 13.45 -8.24
C TRP A 355 8.74 12.78 -7.16
N LEU A 356 8.25 12.66 -5.91
CA LEU A 356 9.00 12.01 -4.84
C LEU A 356 9.15 10.49 -5.07
N PRO A 357 8.10 9.69 -5.32
CA PRO A 357 8.28 8.26 -5.57
C PRO A 357 9.14 7.97 -6.82
N VAL A 358 9.07 8.81 -7.86
CA VAL A 358 9.98 8.70 -9.02
C VAL A 358 11.44 8.98 -8.61
N LEU A 359 11.69 10.04 -7.84
CA LEU A 359 13.02 10.34 -7.31
C LEU A 359 13.54 9.17 -6.44
N LEU A 360 12.70 8.63 -5.57
CA LEU A 360 13.04 7.49 -4.71
C LEU A 360 13.32 6.22 -5.51
N LEU A 361 12.61 5.99 -6.62
CA LEU A 361 12.84 4.85 -7.50
C LEU A 361 14.23 4.94 -8.13
N VAL A 362 14.57 6.11 -8.68
CA VAL A 362 15.89 6.37 -9.26
C VAL A 362 16.98 6.24 -8.20
N LYS A 363 16.82 6.87 -7.03
CA LYS A 363 17.80 6.77 -5.95
C LYS A 363 17.94 5.34 -5.41
N SER A 364 16.86 4.58 -5.28
CA SER A 364 16.90 3.17 -4.87
C SER A 364 17.69 2.33 -5.88
N PHE A 365 17.48 2.55 -7.18
CA PHE A 365 18.19 1.85 -8.24
C PHE A 365 19.69 2.13 -8.23
N LEU A 366 20.07 3.39 -8.01
CA LEU A 366 21.46 3.86 -7.96
C LEU A 366 22.14 3.67 -6.60
N SER A 367 21.39 3.31 -5.55
CA SER A 367 21.92 3.22 -4.20
C SER A 367 22.97 2.11 -4.08
N LYS A 368 24.11 2.45 -3.45
CA LYS A 368 25.14 1.48 -3.02
C LYS A 368 24.72 0.72 -1.75
N ASN A 369 23.74 1.23 -1.01
CA ASN A 369 23.19 0.53 0.15
C ASN A 369 22.33 -0.63 -0.34
N ARG A 370 22.85 -1.85 -0.23
CA ARG A 370 22.14 -3.08 -0.66
C ARG A 370 20.76 -3.22 -0.03
N VAL A 371 20.62 -2.91 1.27
CA VAL A 371 19.32 -2.97 1.97
C VAL A 371 18.37 -1.95 1.36
N GLY A 372 18.79 -0.69 1.26
CA GLY A 372 17.98 0.40 0.72
C GLY A 372 17.58 0.18 -0.74
N LYS A 373 18.49 -0.33 -1.56
CA LYS A 373 18.22 -0.71 -2.95
C LYS A 373 17.18 -1.81 -3.05
N MET A 374 17.39 -2.94 -2.37
CA MET A 374 16.54 -4.12 -2.52
C MET A 374 15.14 -3.90 -1.94
N ILE A 375 15.06 -3.40 -0.70
CA ILE A 375 13.78 -3.13 -0.03
C ILE A 375 13.08 -1.93 -0.68
N GLY A 376 13.82 -0.85 -0.97
CA GLY A 376 13.28 0.34 -1.61
C GLY A 376 12.67 0.05 -2.98
N LEU A 377 13.39 -0.66 -3.86
CA LEU A 377 12.85 -1.08 -5.15
C LEU A 377 11.65 -2.02 -5.00
N SER A 378 11.71 -2.98 -4.07
CA SER A 378 10.59 -3.90 -3.82
C SER A 378 9.33 -3.14 -3.43
N MET A 379 9.44 -2.21 -2.47
CA MET A 379 8.30 -1.41 -2.01
C MET A 379 7.76 -0.47 -3.09
N LEU A 380 8.62 0.23 -3.83
CA LEU A 380 8.18 1.16 -4.88
C LEU A 380 7.56 0.45 -6.07
N VAL A 381 8.12 -0.69 -6.50
CA VAL A 381 7.51 -1.51 -7.56
C VAL A 381 6.17 -2.04 -7.09
N SER A 382 6.07 -2.56 -5.87
CA SER A 382 4.76 -2.92 -5.28
C SER A 382 3.78 -1.77 -5.31
N PHE A 383 4.24 -0.57 -4.97
CA PHE A 383 3.36 0.60 -4.92
C PHE A 383 2.85 1.04 -6.29
N ILE A 384 3.63 0.85 -7.37
CA ILE A 384 3.17 1.13 -8.74
C ILE A 384 1.91 0.32 -9.07
N PHE A 385 1.88 -0.96 -8.71
CA PHE A 385 0.73 -1.84 -8.94
C PHE A 385 -0.40 -1.62 -7.92
N ILE A 386 -0.06 -1.25 -6.68
CA ILE A 386 -1.05 -0.84 -5.69
C ILE A 386 -1.83 0.37 -6.21
N ASP A 387 -1.17 1.41 -6.72
CA ASP A 387 -1.81 2.58 -7.30
C ASP A 387 -2.72 2.28 -8.51
N MET A 388 -2.46 1.19 -9.25
CA MET A 388 -3.37 0.72 -10.30
C MET A 388 -4.66 0.10 -9.75
N GLY A 389 -4.67 -0.31 -8.48
CA GLY A 389 -5.80 -0.92 -7.80
C GLY A 389 -6.46 -0.05 -6.73
N LEU A 390 -5.81 1.05 -6.30
CA LEU A 390 -6.38 2.02 -5.37
C LEU A 390 -7.35 2.96 -6.11
N ASP A 391 -8.38 3.41 -5.39
CA ASP A 391 -9.29 4.43 -5.88
C ASP A 391 -8.66 5.83 -5.83
N MET A 392 -8.36 6.31 -4.62
CA MET A 392 -7.75 7.60 -4.37
C MET A 392 -6.85 7.54 -3.15
N PHE A 393 -5.61 8.03 -3.30
CA PHE A 393 -4.57 8.02 -2.28
C PHE A 393 -5.01 8.55 -0.89
N TYR A 394 -5.95 9.51 -0.83
CA TYR A 394 -6.34 10.17 0.43
C TYR A 394 -6.90 9.19 1.47
N LYS A 395 -7.44 8.05 1.02
CA LYS A 395 -7.99 7.02 1.89
C LYS A 395 -6.93 6.20 2.63
N TYR A 396 -5.70 6.22 2.12
CA TYR A 396 -4.69 5.21 2.44
C TYR A 396 -3.45 5.80 3.10
N MET A 397 -3.10 5.25 4.26
CA MET A 397 -1.83 5.57 4.93
C MET A 397 -0.62 4.99 4.18
N THR A 398 -0.83 3.90 3.43
CA THR A 398 0.22 3.11 2.79
C THR A 398 1.11 3.89 1.81
N PRO A 399 0.62 4.78 0.91
CA PRO A 399 1.50 5.60 0.07
C PRO A 399 2.48 6.44 0.88
N TYR A 400 1.96 7.21 1.84
CA TYR A 400 2.76 8.09 2.69
C TYR A 400 3.77 7.28 3.50
N TYR A 401 3.34 6.18 4.12
CA TYR A 401 4.20 5.30 4.89
C TYR A 401 5.35 4.73 4.03
N VAL A 402 5.02 4.22 2.83
CA VAL A 402 6.02 3.61 1.93
C VAL A 402 7.03 4.64 1.45
N TYR A 403 6.59 5.80 0.96
CA TYR A 403 7.52 6.80 0.41
C TYR A 403 8.46 7.35 1.49
N LEU A 404 7.91 7.64 2.68
CA LEU A 404 8.70 8.08 3.82
C LEU A 404 9.69 7.00 4.28
N LEU A 405 9.27 5.73 4.35
CA LEU A 405 10.14 4.62 4.71
C LEU A 405 11.28 4.41 3.71
N VAL A 406 10.97 4.39 2.41
CA VAL A 406 11.99 4.23 1.36
C VAL A 406 12.98 5.41 1.38
N TYR A 407 12.50 6.63 1.67
CA TYR A 407 13.38 7.77 1.86
C TYR A 407 14.42 7.54 2.97
N ILE A 408 14.03 6.97 4.13
CA ILE A 408 14.97 6.60 5.21
C ILE A 408 15.99 5.57 4.72
N LEU A 409 15.50 4.49 4.12
CA LEU A 409 16.33 3.35 3.71
C LEU A 409 17.39 3.72 2.66
N VAL A 410 17.03 4.60 1.74
CA VAL A 410 17.93 5.06 0.67
C VAL A 410 18.87 6.16 1.18
N GLY A 411 18.39 7.07 2.04
CA GLY A 411 19.18 8.20 2.56
C GLY A 411 20.12 7.85 3.73
N ALA A 412 20.01 6.65 4.32
CA ALA A 412 20.77 6.28 5.52
C ALA A 412 22.31 6.29 5.39
N LYS A 413 22.87 6.29 4.16
CA LYS A 413 24.34 6.27 3.95
C LYS A 413 24.96 7.57 3.42
N ASP A 414 24.25 8.38 2.65
CA ASP A 414 24.83 9.62 2.09
C ASP A 414 25.32 10.57 3.21
N ALA A 415 24.66 10.54 4.38
CA ALA A 415 25.05 11.32 5.55
C ALA A 415 26.22 10.75 6.38
N GLN A 416 26.72 9.54 6.08
CA GLN A 416 27.88 8.93 6.75
C GLN A 416 29.19 9.13 5.99
N GLU A 417 29.15 9.37 4.68
CA GLU A 417 30.35 9.71 3.88
C GLU A 417 30.71 11.20 3.94
N GLU A 418 29.81 12.06 4.45
CA GLU A 418 30.04 13.51 4.67
C GLU A 418 30.49 13.88 6.10
N ARG A 419 30.82 12.89 6.95
CA ARG A 419 31.47 13.09 8.27
C ARG A 419 32.81 12.41 8.28
#